data_AF-A0A7V9ATI3-F1
#
_entry.id   AF-A0A7V9ATI3-F1
#
_cell.length_a   1.000
_cell.length_b   1.000
_cell.length_c   1.000
_cell.angle_alpha   90.00
_cell.angle_beta   90.00
_cell.angle_gamma   90.00
#
_symmetry.space_group_name_H-M   'P 1'
#
loop_
_entity.id
_entity.type
_entity.pdbx_description
1 polymer ?
#
loop_
_entity_poly.entity_id
_entity_poly.type
_entity_poly.pdbx_seq_one_letter_code
_entity_poly.pdbx_strand_id
1 'polypeptide(L)'
;GEGLHQDAGVLARYAPDLARDPVHVALSRWHWTSNVIVGLGLLAFGGIPYVLWGIFFRTTVGLHATWLVNSATHKWGSRRFQTRDDSTNNWWVALLTFGEGWHNNHHAHPTSARHGLAWYELDPNWMGIRTLQALGLAWDIKLPRSGATSLSGGLRPPDPLARSLAGAPDAPLRSRGFARSARSRMRR
;
A
#
# COMPACT_ATOMS: atom_id res chain seq x y z
N GLY A 1 -21.92 9.34 -11.44
CA GLY A 1 -20.81 10.22 -11.87
C GLY A 1 -20.55 9.93 -13.32
N GLU A 2 -20.39 10.96 -14.15
CA GLU A 2 -19.95 10.75 -15.53
C GLU A 2 -18.55 10.11 -15.52
N GLY A 3 -18.41 8.96 -16.18
CA GLY A 3 -17.15 8.24 -16.24
C GLY A 3 -16.17 8.95 -17.17
N LEU A 4 -15.37 9.87 -16.63
CA LEU A 4 -14.28 10.56 -17.34
C LEU A 4 -13.23 9.59 -17.94
N HIS A 5 -13.28 8.30 -17.58
CA HIS A 5 -12.40 7.23 -18.08
C HIS A 5 -12.58 6.89 -19.57
N GLN A 6 -13.65 7.38 -20.20
CA GLN A 6 -13.92 7.20 -21.63
C GLN A 6 -13.60 8.47 -22.44
N ASP A 7 -13.31 9.60 -21.78
CA ASP A 7 -12.97 10.85 -22.45
C ASP A 7 -11.48 10.87 -22.81
N ALA A 8 -11.20 10.52 -24.07
CA ALA A 8 -9.85 10.51 -24.62
C ALA A 8 -9.15 11.88 -24.52
N GLY A 9 -9.91 12.98 -24.55
CA GLY A 9 -9.36 14.33 -24.42
C GLY A 9 -8.84 14.62 -23.01
N VAL A 10 -9.55 14.13 -21.98
CA VAL A 10 -9.13 14.26 -20.58
C VAL A 10 -7.94 13.36 -20.26
N LEU A 11 -7.96 12.10 -20.72
CA LEU A 11 -6.86 11.15 -20.49
C LEU A 11 -5.55 11.60 -21.14
N ALA A 12 -5.61 12.16 -22.35
CA ALA A 12 -4.44 12.68 -23.06
C ALA A 12 -3.72 13.81 -22.31
N ARG A 13 -4.42 14.53 -21.41
CA ARG A 13 -3.83 15.60 -20.60
C ARG A 13 -2.95 15.06 -19.46
N TYR A 14 -3.34 13.95 -18.84
CA TYR A 14 -2.70 13.42 -17.62
C TYR A 14 -1.75 12.25 -17.90
N ALA A 15 -2.03 11.44 -18.93
CA ALA A 15 -1.22 10.29 -19.33
C ALA A 15 -1.01 10.28 -20.87
N PRO A 16 -0.30 11.28 -21.42
CA PRO A 16 -0.13 11.42 -22.87
C PRO A 16 0.65 10.27 -23.51
N ASP A 17 1.50 9.60 -22.74
CA ASP A 17 2.24 8.40 -23.14
C ASP A 17 1.30 7.20 -23.34
N LEU A 18 0.42 6.92 -22.37
CA LEU A 18 -0.58 5.84 -22.50
C LEU A 18 -1.58 6.13 -23.63
N ALA A 19 -2.00 7.39 -23.80
CA ALA A 19 -2.93 7.77 -24.85
C ALA A 19 -2.34 7.61 -26.27
N ARG A 20 -1.01 7.57 -26.40
CA ARG A 20 -0.31 7.37 -27.68
C ARG A 20 0.04 5.91 -27.94
N ASP A 21 0.02 5.04 -26.94
CA ASP A 21 0.33 3.63 -27.11
C ASP A 21 -0.87 2.87 -27.71
N PRO A 22 -0.73 2.34 -28.95
CA PRO A 22 -1.83 1.63 -29.61
C PRO A 22 -2.30 0.39 -28.85
N VAL A 23 -1.42 -0.28 -28.09
CA VAL A 23 -1.78 -1.47 -27.31
C VAL A 23 -2.72 -1.08 -26.16
N HIS A 24 -2.37 -0.02 -25.41
CA HIS A 24 -3.18 0.47 -24.30
C HIS A 24 -4.52 1.03 -24.78
N VAL A 25 -4.55 1.74 -25.90
CA VAL A 25 -5.78 2.22 -26.52
C VAL A 25 -6.67 1.05 -26.97
N ALA A 26 -6.09 0.01 -27.59
CA ALA A 26 -6.83 -1.17 -27.99
C ALA A 26 -7.41 -1.92 -26.78
N LEU A 27 -6.62 -2.14 -25.73
CA LEU A 27 -7.10 -2.75 -24.49
C LEU A 27 -8.25 -1.96 -23.88
N SER A 28 -8.12 -0.63 -23.82
CA SER A 28 -9.16 0.25 -23.27
C SER A 28 -10.45 0.22 -24.09
N ARG A 29 -10.35 0.12 -25.42
CA ARG A 29 -11.53 0.02 -26.31
C ARG A 29 -12.22 -1.35 -26.24
N TRP A 30 -11.44 -2.41 -26.10
CA TRP A 30 -11.90 -3.80 -26.23
C TRP A 30 -11.91 -4.57 -24.90
N HIS A 31 -11.76 -3.89 -23.76
CA HIS A 31 -11.66 -4.53 -22.43
C HIS A 31 -12.82 -5.46 -22.08
N TRP A 32 -14.02 -5.21 -22.62
CA TRP A 32 -15.20 -6.03 -22.39
C TRP A 32 -15.17 -7.37 -23.14
N THR A 33 -14.39 -7.47 -24.23
CA THR A 33 -14.41 -8.63 -25.12
C THR A 33 -13.90 -9.89 -24.44
N SER A 34 -12.87 -9.78 -23.60
CA SER A 34 -12.30 -10.91 -22.85
C SER A 34 -13.34 -11.54 -21.92
N ASN A 35 -14.08 -10.73 -21.16
CA ASN A 35 -15.16 -11.20 -20.29
C ASN A 35 -16.30 -11.85 -21.07
N VAL A 36 -16.66 -11.33 -22.24
CA VAL A 36 -17.70 -11.93 -23.09
C VAL A 36 -17.24 -13.28 -23.65
N ILE A 37 -16.03 -13.36 -24.20
CA ILE A 37 -15.48 -14.59 -24.76
C ILE A 37 -15.39 -15.69 -23.69
N VAL A 38 -14.81 -15.37 -22.53
CA VAL A 38 -14.72 -16.31 -21.40
C VAL A 38 -16.10 -16.68 -20.88
N GLY A 39 -17.01 -15.70 -20.77
CA GLY A 39 -18.39 -15.93 -20.31
C GLY A 39 -19.16 -16.87 -21.23
N LEU A 40 -19.07 -16.70 -22.55
CA LEU A 40 -19.67 -17.61 -23.53
C LEU A 40 -19.06 -19.00 -23.46
N GLY A 41 -17.73 -19.11 -23.30
CA GLY A 41 -17.05 -20.38 -23.12
C GLY A 41 -17.51 -21.13 -21.85
N LEU A 42 -17.63 -20.42 -20.73
CA LEU A 42 -18.14 -20.96 -19.47
C LEU A 42 -19.61 -21.38 -19.59
N LEU A 43 -20.43 -20.58 -20.28
CA LEU A 43 -21.83 -20.89 -20.54
C LEU A 43 -21.95 -22.18 -21.38
N ALA A 44 -21.14 -22.32 -22.43
CA ALA A 44 -21.13 -23.51 -23.27
C ALA A 44 -20.63 -24.76 -22.51
N PHE A 45 -19.66 -24.61 -21.61
CA PHE A 45 -19.06 -25.72 -20.89
C PHE A 45 -19.91 -26.21 -19.70
N GLY A 46 -20.49 -25.30 -18.92
CA GLY A 46 -21.14 -25.63 -17.65
C GLY A 46 -22.39 -24.81 -17.34
N GLY A 47 -22.88 -24.03 -18.30
CA GLY A 47 -24.10 -23.26 -18.16
C GLY A 47 -23.96 -22.03 -17.25
N ILE A 48 -25.11 -21.50 -16.83
CA ILE A 48 -25.23 -20.28 -16.03
C ILE A 48 -24.41 -20.34 -14.72
N PRO A 49 -24.38 -21.45 -13.94
CA PRO A 49 -23.60 -21.48 -12.71
C PRO A 49 -22.11 -21.15 -12.92
N TYR A 50 -21.52 -21.61 -14.02
CA TYR A 50 -20.12 -21.35 -14.34
C TYR A 50 -19.88 -19.88 -14.67
N VAL A 51 -20.82 -19.23 -15.34
CA VAL A 51 -20.77 -17.78 -15.59
C VAL A 51 -20.90 -16.98 -14.28
N LEU A 52 -21.83 -17.38 -13.41
CA LEU A 52 -22.02 -16.74 -12.10
C LEU A 52 -20.74 -16.80 -11.26
N TRP A 53 -20.08 -17.95 -11.21
CA TRP A 53 -18.83 -18.11 -10.46
C TRP A 53 -17.62 -17.47 -11.16
N GLY A 54 -17.41 -17.80 -12.43
CA GLY A 54 -16.19 -17.44 -13.17
C GLY A 54 -16.13 -15.99 -13.65
N ILE A 55 -17.28 -15.34 -13.86
CA ILE A 55 -17.35 -13.92 -14.25
C ILE A 55 -17.78 -13.06 -13.07
N PHE A 56 -19.00 -13.25 -12.57
CA PHE A 56 -19.60 -12.30 -11.62
C PHE A 56 -18.97 -12.38 -10.24
N PHE A 57 -18.98 -13.55 -9.61
CA PHE A 57 -18.42 -13.73 -8.27
C PHE A 57 -16.91 -13.43 -8.26
N ARG A 58 -16.15 -13.97 -9.22
CA ARG A 58 -14.73 -13.64 -9.41
C ARG A 58 -14.47 -12.14 -9.51
N THR A 59 -15.28 -11.42 -10.28
CA THR A 59 -15.12 -9.96 -10.44
C THR A 59 -15.47 -9.22 -9.15
N THR A 60 -16.54 -9.62 -8.47
CA THR A 60 -16.92 -9.07 -7.16
C THR A 60 -15.78 -9.24 -6.16
N VAL A 61 -15.21 -10.44 -6.03
CA VAL A 61 -14.09 -10.70 -5.12
C VAL A 61 -12.87 -9.85 -5.49
N GLY A 62 -12.54 -9.76 -6.78
CA GLY A 62 -11.42 -8.94 -7.27
C GLY A 62 -11.60 -7.45 -6.92
N LEU A 63 -12.79 -6.89 -7.16
CA LEU A 63 -13.09 -5.50 -6.81
C LEU A 63 -12.99 -5.26 -5.30
N HIS A 64 -13.52 -6.16 -4.48
CA HIS A 64 -13.42 -6.05 -3.02
C HIS A 64 -11.97 -6.12 -2.56
N ALA A 65 -11.15 -6.99 -3.14
CA ALA A 65 -9.71 -7.05 -2.83
C ALA A 65 -9.00 -5.73 -3.15
N THR A 66 -9.29 -5.12 -4.31
CA THR A 66 -8.73 -3.81 -4.68
C THR A 66 -9.18 -2.69 -3.73
N TRP A 67 -10.47 -2.59 -3.43
CA TRP A 67 -10.98 -1.56 -2.50
C TRP A 67 -10.47 -1.77 -1.07
N LEU A 68 -10.22 -3.02 -0.68
CA LEU A 68 -9.65 -3.37 0.60
C LEU A 68 -8.24 -2.81 0.77
N VAL A 69 -7.44 -2.72 -0.31
CA VAL A 69 -6.14 -2.02 -0.26
C VAL A 69 -6.38 -0.58 0.20
N ASN A 70 -7.20 0.18 -0.52
CA ASN A 70 -7.47 1.59 -0.20
C ASN A 70 -8.06 1.79 1.21
N SER A 71 -8.81 0.82 1.71
CA SER A 71 -9.50 0.93 3.01
C SER A 71 -8.63 0.45 4.17
N ALA A 72 -8.24 -0.82 4.16
CA ALA A 72 -7.55 -1.45 5.28
C ALA A 72 -6.12 -0.91 5.44
N THR A 73 -5.40 -0.69 4.34
CA THR A 73 -4.01 -0.23 4.43
C THR A 73 -3.89 1.25 4.77
N HIS A 74 -4.96 2.04 4.70
CA HIS A 74 -4.98 3.42 5.21
C HIS A 74 -5.47 3.53 6.67
N LYS A 75 -5.82 2.40 7.29
CA LYS A 75 -6.39 2.39 8.65
C LYS A 75 -5.63 1.47 9.61
N TRP A 76 -5.09 0.35 9.11
CA TRP A 76 -4.47 -0.68 9.94
C TRP A 76 -3.20 -1.22 9.31
N GLY A 77 -2.11 -1.11 10.07
CA GLY A 77 -0.82 -1.66 9.68
C GLY A 77 0.34 -0.97 10.37
N SER A 78 1.54 -1.26 9.88
CA SER A 78 2.79 -0.64 10.31
C SER A 78 3.22 0.47 9.34
N ARG A 79 4.02 1.43 9.79
CA ARG A 79 4.57 2.46 8.90
C ARG A 79 6.09 2.45 9.00
N ARG A 80 6.76 2.19 7.87
CA ARG A 80 8.22 2.22 7.77
C ARG A 80 8.71 3.59 7.29
N PHE A 81 7.95 4.24 6.42
CA PHE A 81 8.33 5.48 5.76
C PHE A 81 7.36 6.60 6.12
N GLN A 82 7.89 7.81 6.25
CA GLN A 82 7.10 9.03 6.34
C GLN A 82 6.55 9.38 4.96
N THR A 83 5.22 9.39 4.83
CA THR A 83 4.49 9.78 3.63
C THR A 83 3.48 10.86 4.00
N ARG A 84 2.92 11.56 3.00
CA ARG A 84 1.98 12.68 3.22
C ARG A 84 0.54 12.22 3.52
N ASP A 85 0.32 10.92 3.55
CA ASP A 85 -0.98 10.28 3.64
C ASP A 85 -1.02 9.26 4.80
N ASP A 86 -2.15 8.58 4.98
CA ASP A 86 -2.37 7.61 6.05
C ASP A 86 -1.98 6.16 5.69
N SER A 87 -1.22 5.94 4.60
CA SER A 87 -0.82 4.61 4.16
C SER A 87 0.02 3.83 5.19
N THR A 88 -0.28 2.54 5.31
CA THR A 88 0.37 1.57 6.20
C THR A 88 0.67 0.26 5.44
N ASN A 89 1.59 -0.52 5.97
CA ASN A 89 1.94 -1.86 5.50
C ASN A 89 1.14 -2.92 6.28
N ASN A 90 0.43 -3.78 5.56
CA ASN A 90 -0.42 -4.83 6.10
C ASN A 90 -0.17 -6.17 5.39
N TRP A 91 0.40 -7.13 6.12
CA TRP A 91 0.89 -8.39 5.56
C TRP A 91 -0.23 -9.32 5.05
N TRP A 92 -1.40 -9.34 5.70
CA TRP A 92 -2.50 -10.21 5.27
C TRP A 92 -3.21 -9.61 4.06
N VAL A 93 -3.30 -8.28 3.98
CA VAL A 93 -3.75 -7.61 2.75
C VAL A 93 -2.77 -7.93 1.62
N ALA A 94 -1.45 -7.83 1.87
CA ALA A 94 -0.44 -8.13 0.87
C ALA A 94 -0.53 -9.57 0.35
N LEU A 95 -0.85 -10.53 1.21
CA LEU A 95 -1.09 -11.92 0.78
C LEU A 95 -2.32 -12.03 -0.13
N LEU A 96 -3.43 -11.38 0.21
CA LEU A 96 -4.67 -11.41 -0.57
C LEU A 96 -4.53 -10.69 -1.92
N THR A 97 -3.75 -9.62 -1.96
CA THR A 97 -3.62 -8.71 -3.10
C THR A 97 -2.30 -8.85 -3.84
N PHE A 98 -1.57 -9.94 -3.61
CA PHE A 98 -0.33 -10.27 -4.31
C PHE A 98 0.79 -9.22 -4.17
N GLY A 99 0.83 -8.51 -3.05
CA GLY A 99 1.88 -7.56 -2.69
C GLY A 99 1.40 -6.12 -2.46
N GLU A 100 0.19 -5.77 -2.90
CA GLU A 100 -0.33 -4.38 -2.81
C GLU A 100 -0.58 -3.91 -1.36
N GLY A 101 -0.59 -4.83 -0.39
CA GLY A 101 -0.70 -4.50 1.03
C GLY A 101 0.54 -3.85 1.64
N TRP A 102 1.69 -3.85 0.96
CA TRP A 102 2.87 -3.05 1.35
C TRP A 102 2.69 -1.58 0.95
N HIS A 103 1.55 -1.01 1.33
CA HIS A 103 1.06 0.24 0.77
C HIS A 103 1.87 1.45 1.22
N ASN A 104 2.35 1.49 2.47
CA ASN A 104 3.25 2.56 2.91
C ASN A 104 4.60 2.54 2.14
N ASN A 105 5.11 1.36 1.78
CA ASN A 105 6.29 1.27 0.92
C ASN A 105 5.99 1.81 -0.49
N HIS A 106 4.83 1.45 -1.06
CA HIS A 106 4.37 1.95 -2.37
C HIS A 106 4.28 3.48 -2.38
N HIS A 107 3.62 4.09 -1.39
CA HIS A 107 3.48 5.55 -1.30
C HIS A 107 4.80 6.28 -1.07
N ALA A 108 5.77 5.64 -0.40
CA ALA A 108 7.11 6.20 -0.24
C ALA A 108 7.93 6.14 -1.54
N HIS A 109 7.70 5.12 -2.36
CA HIS A 109 8.45 4.86 -3.59
C HIS A 109 7.50 4.52 -4.75
N PRO A 110 6.66 5.47 -5.22
CA PRO A 110 5.55 5.19 -6.15
C PRO A 110 6.02 4.75 -7.54
N THR A 111 7.27 5.04 -7.90
CA THR A 111 7.88 4.60 -9.16
C THR A 111 8.51 3.21 -9.06
N SER A 112 8.59 2.60 -7.88
CA SER A 112 9.19 1.29 -7.68
C SER A 112 8.27 0.19 -8.18
N ALA A 113 8.79 -0.73 -8.98
CA ALA A 113 8.09 -1.95 -9.39
C ALA A 113 7.94 -2.97 -8.24
N ARG A 114 8.67 -2.78 -7.14
CA ARG A 114 8.68 -3.65 -5.96
C ARG A 114 8.00 -2.95 -4.79
N HIS A 115 6.98 -3.56 -4.22
CA HIS A 115 6.24 -3.05 -3.06
C HIS A 115 6.81 -3.59 -1.74
N GLY A 116 7.14 -4.88 -1.67
CA GLY A 116 7.76 -5.49 -0.49
C GLY A 116 9.26 -5.20 -0.43
N LEU A 117 9.71 -4.28 0.42
CA LEU A 117 11.10 -3.80 0.45
C LEU A 117 12.00 -4.51 1.48
N ALA A 118 11.41 -5.13 2.50
CA ALA A 118 12.14 -6.02 3.41
C ALA A 118 12.14 -7.46 2.89
N TRP A 119 13.09 -8.27 3.38
CA TRP A 119 13.26 -9.66 2.94
C TRP A 119 12.06 -10.57 3.30
N TYR A 120 11.33 -10.24 4.38
CA TYR A 120 10.15 -10.97 4.85
C TYR A 120 8.83 -10.47 4.23
N GLU A 121 8.89 -9.41 3.42
CA GLU A 121 7.72 -8.84 2.75
C GLU A 121 7.48 -9.57 1.44
N LEU A 122 6.60 -10.59 1.49
CA LEU A 122 6.23 -11.38 0.32
C LEU A 122 5.48 -10.52 -0.70
N ASP A 123 6.01 -10.49 -1.92
CA ASP A 123 5.49 -9.69 -3.03
C ASP A 123 5.41 -10.55 -4.30
N PRO A 124 4.32 -11.32 -4.47
CA PRO A 124 4.11 -12.15 -5.66
C PRO A 124 4.14 -11.36 -6.98
N ASN A 125 3.63 -10.12 -7.01
CA ASN A 125 3.71 -9.26 -8.19
C ASN A 125 5.18 -8.98 -8.58
N TRP A 126 6.04 -8.66 -7.61
CA TRP A 126 7.48 -8.51 -7.84
C TRP A 126 8.13 -9.80 -8.35
N MET A 127 7.76 -10.96 -7.82
CA MET A 127 8.26 -12.25 -8.31
C MET A 127 7.87 -12.49 -9.78
N GLY A 128 6.64 -12.11 -10.17
CA GLY A 128 6.19 -12.14 -11.56
C GLY A 128 7.02 -11.22 -12.46
N ILE A 129 7.24 -9.97 -12.05
CA ILE A 129 8.07 -9.01 -12.79
C ILE A 129 9.50 -9.54 -12.95
N ARG A 130 10.10 -10.13 -11.90
CA ARG A 130 11.43 -10.74 -11.99
C ARG A 130 11.46 -11.93 -12.94
N THR A 131 10.40 -12.71 -13.02
CA THR A 131 10.28 -13.83 -13.96
C THR A 131 10.26 -13.30 -15.40
N LEU A 132 9.44 -12.27 -15.68
CA LEU A 132 9.40 -11.61 -16.98
C LEU A 132 10.76 -10.97 -17.34
N GLN A 133 11.46 -10.38 -16.36
CA GLN A 133 12.81 -9.86 -16.54
C GLN A 133 13.80 -10.97 -16.93
N ALA A 134 13.76 -12.12 -16.24
CA ALA A 134 14.63 -13.25 -16.53
C ALA A 134 14.37 -13.84 -17.94
N LEU A 135 13.12 -13.77 -18.42
CA LEU A 135 12.74 -14.18 -19.76
C LEU A 135 13.05 -13.12 -20.84
N GLY A 136 13.58 -11.94 -20.46
CA GLY A 136 13.84 -10.83 -21.39
C GLY A 136 12.59 -10.10 -21.88
N LEU A 137 11.43 -10.35 -21.27
CA LEU A 137 10.14 -9.72 -21.63
C LEU A 137 9.92 -8.37 -20.93
N ALA A 138 10.64 -8.11 -19.84
CA ALA A 138 10.60 -6.84 -19.12
C ALA A 138 12.02 -6.29 -18.92
N TRP A 139 12.21 -5.00 -19.21
CA TRP A 139 13.46 -4.28 -19.02
C TRP A 139 13.17 -2.88 -18.46
N ASP A 140 14.23 -2.14 -18.08
CA ASP A 140 14.16 -0.82 -17.43
C ASP A 140 13.31 -0.76 -16.14
N ILE A 141 13.33 -1.85 -15.36
CA ILE A 141 12.60 -1.97 -14.09
C ILE A 141 13.18 -0.98 -13.07
N LYS A 142 12.30 -0.11 -12.55
CA LYS A 142 12.66 0.87 -11.52
C LYS A 142 12.53 0.25 -10.13
N LEU A 143 13.55 0.46 -9.31
CA LEU A 143 13.59 0.08 -7.89
C LEU A 143 13.70 1.35 -7.03
N PRO A 144 13.43 1.27 -5.71
CA PRO A 144 13.64 2.41 -4.83
C PRO A 144 15.09 2.88 -4.94
N ARG A 145 15.30 4.19 -5.08
CA ARG A 145 16.66 4.74 -5.11
C ARG A 145 17.36 4.41 -3.79
N SER A 146 18.43 3.63 -3.86
CA SER A 146 19.33 3.38 -2.73
C SER A 146 19.97 4.71 -2.34
N GLY A 147 19.41 5.40 -1.35
CA GLY A 147 19.88 6.74 -0.95
C GLY A 147 18.97 7.48 0.02
N ALA A 148 17.70 7.12 0.14
CA ALA A 148 16.86 7.58 1.25
C ALA A 148 16.96 6.60 2.43
N THR A 149 18.18 6.43 2.96
CA THR A 149 18.33 5.98 4.33
C THR A 149 17.75 7.09 5.21
N SER A 150 16.46 7.02 5.53
CA SER A 150 15.94 7.74 6.69
C SER A 150 16.50 7.06 7.94
N LEU A 151 17.79 7.32 8.22
CA LEU A 151 18.31 7.24 9.57
C LEU A 151 17.67 8.39 10.36
N SER A 152 16.46 8.19 10.85
CA SER A 152 15.95 8.82 12.05
C SER A 152 14.82 7.97 12.60
N GLY A 153 15.14 7.18 13.62
CA GLY A 153 14.26 6.18 14.21
C GLY A 153 14.89 4.81 14.21
N GLY A 154 16.01 4.66 14.91
CA GLY A 154 16.64 3.36 15.12
C GLY A 154 15.62 2.35 15.61
N LEU A 155 15.54 1.20 14.94
CA LEU A 155 15.04 -0.03 15.52
C LEU A 155 15.95 -0.37 16.69
N ARG A 156 15.61 0.16 17.87
CA ARG A 156 16.04 -0.46 19.10
C ARG A 156 15.23 -1.76 19.19
N PRO A 157 15.85 -2.96 19.22
CA PRO A 157 15.10 -4.17 19.52
C PRO A 157 14.39 -3.97 20.86
N PRO A 158 13.17 -4.52 21.06
CA PRO A 158 12.49 -4.41 22.34
C PRO A 158 13.41 -4.94 23.44
N ASP A 159 13.75 -4.06 24.39
CA ASP A 159 14.58 -4.40 25.56
C ASP A 159 13.91 -5.58 26.29
N PRO A 160 14.61 -6.70 26.60
CA PRO A 160 14.01 -7.86 27.26
C PRO A 160 13.56 -7.63 28.72
N LEU A 161 13.62 -6.40 29.23
CA LEU A 161 13.45 -6.09 30.65
C LEU A 161 12.19 -5.29 30.98
N ALA A 162 11.22 -5.16 30.06
CA ALA A 162 9.89 -4.62 30.38
C ALA A 162 8.96 -5.66 31.05
N ARG A 163 9.53 -6.63 31.78
CA ARG A 163 8.81 -7.57 32.63
C ARG A 163 9.35 -7.49 34.07
N SER A 164 9.30 -6.30 34.67
CA SER A 164 9.41 -6.15 36.11
C SER A 164 8.98 -4.73 36.48
N LEU A 165 7.69 -4.50 36.69
CA LEU A 165 7.14 -3.53 37.64
C LEU A 165 5.63 -3.78 37.75
N ALA A 166 5.29 -5.00 38.18
CA ALA A 166 3.99 -5.28 38.78
C ALA A 166 4.17 -5.25 40.30
N GLY A 167 3.60 -4.23 40.94
CA GLY A 167 2.97 -4.36 42.25
C GLY A 167 3.79 -4.09 43.53
N ALA A 168 3.40 -2.99 44.19
CA ALA A 168 3.37 -2.74 45.65
C ALA A 168 4.57 -2.00 46.31
N PRO A 169 4.38 -1.33 47.46
CA PRO A 169 3.52 -0.15 47.64
C PRO A 169 4.19 1.01 48.45
N ASP A 170 3.60 2.20 48.31
CA ASP A 170 3.57 3.43 49.13
C ASP A 170 4.50 3.62 50.36
N ALA A 171 5.24 4.75 50.36
CA ALA A 171 5.68 5.48 51.56
C ALA A 171 6.00 6.97 51.24
N PRO A 172 5.91 7.90 52.22
CA PRO A 172 5.21 9.18 52.02
C PRO A 172 6.08 10.41 51.68
N LEU A 173 5.43 11.39 51.07
CA LEU A 173 5.93 12.74 50.79
C LEU A 173 6.30 13.49 52.09
N ARG A 174 7.55 13.93 52.19
CA ARG A 174 8.01 14.82 53.27
C ARG A 174 8.01 16.27 52.77
N SER A 175 7.04 17.04 53.27
CA SER A 175 6.98 18.48 53.15
C SER A 175 8.01 19.14 54.08
N ARG A 176 8.78 20.09 53.55
CA ARG A 176 9.32 21.24 54.32
C ARG A 176 9.48 22.42 53.37
N GLY A 177 8.62 23.42 53.53
CA GLY A 177 8.82 24.73 52.95
C GLY A 177 9.84 25.55 53.74
N PHE A 178 10.32 26.63 53.13
CA PHE A 178 10.38 27.93 53.78
C PHE A 178 10.49 29.04 52.74
N ALA A 179 9.70 30.09 52.93
CA ALA A 179 9.58 31.27 52.10
C ALA A 179 10.67 32.32 52.37
N ARG A 180 10.92 33.19 51.38
CA ARG A 180 11.22 34.65 51.48
C ARG A 180 11.51 35.17 50.06
N SER A 181 10.62 35.90 49.39
CA SER A 181 10.34 37.34 49.50
C SER A 181 11.55 38.25 49.25
N ALA A 182 11.58 38.95 48.10
CA ALA A 182 11.38 40.42 47.99
C ALA A 182 12.17 41.11 46.85
N ARG A 183 11.39 41.81 46.00
CA ARG A 183 11.58 43.18 45.46
C ARG A 183 12.59 43.49 44.33
N SER A 184 11.97 43.91 43.21
CA SER A 184 12.14 45.15 42.44
C SER A 184 13.48 45.51 41.80
N ARG A 185 13.47 45.79 40.48
CA ARG A 185 13.50 47.18 39.95
C ARG A 185 13.34 47.24 38.43
N MET A 186 12.44 48.14 38.01
CA MET A 186 12.36 48.81 36.71
C MET A 186 13.67 49.52 36.32
N ARG A 187 13.94 49.57 34.99
CA ARG A 187 14.62 50.60 34.16
C ARG A 187 15.25 49.84 32.97
N ARG A 188 15.08 50.18 31.69
CA ARG A 188 14.49 51.29 30.94
C ARG A 188 13.97 50.72 29.62
#